data_AF-A0A392SZG9-F1
#
_entry.id   AF-A0A392SZG9-F1
#
_cell.length_a   1.000
_cell.length_b   1.000
_cell.length_c   1.000
_cell.angle_alpha   90.00
_cell.angle_beta   90.00
_cell.angle_gamma   90.00
#
_symmetry.space_group_name_H-M   'P 1'
#
loop_
_entity.id
_entity.type
_entity.pdbx_description
1 polymer ?
#
loop_
_entity_poly.entity_id
_entity_poly.type
_entity_poly.pdbx_seq_one_letter_code
_entity_poly.pdbx_strand_id
1 'polypeptide(L)' 'MNMARSMLKGKGMPNRFRAEAAATSVYIINRCPTKKLLDKTPYEAWTGVKPSVGHFK' A
#
# COMPACT_ATOMS: atom_id res chain seq x y z
N MET A 1 -4.03 7.15 -7.46
CA MET A 1 -5.00 6.46 -8.35
C MET A 1 -4.40 5.37 -9.22
N ASN A 2 -3.14 5.49 -9.68
CA ASN A 2 -2.59 4.51 -10.63
C ASN A 2 -2.40 3.10 -10.04
N MET A 3 -1.97 2.97 -8.78
CA MET A 3 -1.81 1.65 -8.14
C MET A 3 -3.09 0.83 -8.11
N ALA A 4 -4.22 1.37 -7.65
CA ALA A 4 -5.48 0.65 -7.59
C ALA A 4 -5.92 0.15 -8.98
N ARG A 5 -5.79 0.98 -10.02
CA ARG A 5 -6.09 0.61 -11.40
C ARG A 5 -5.14 -0.47 -11.92
N SER A 6 -3.84 -0.34 -11.65
CA SER A 6 -2.82 -1.32 -12.06
C SER A 6 -2.99 -2.65 -11.35
N MET A 7 -3.36 -2.67 -10.06
CA MET A 7 -3.66 -3.88 -9.29
C MET A 7 -4.84 -4.65 -9.90
N LEU A 8 -5.94 -3.94 -10.18
CA LEU A 8 -7.13 -4.56 -10.79
C LEU A 8 -6.80 -5.09 -12.18
N LYS A 9 -6.17 -4.28 -13.05
CA LYS A 9 -5.82 -4.70 -14.41
C LYS A 9 -4.81 -5.86 -14.40
N GLY A 10 -3.80 -5.78 -13.56
CA GLY A 10 -2.73 -6.79 -13.47
C GLY A 10 -3.22 -8.15 -12.99
N LYS A 11 -4.33 -8.20 -12.25
CA LYS A 11 -4.98 -9.46 -11.80
C LYS A 11 -6.29 -9.77 -12.51
N GLY A 12 -6.65 -9.03 -13.56
CA GLY A 12 -7.92 -9.24 -14.29
C GLY A 12 -9.16 -9.08 -13.41
N MET A 13 -9.07 -8.27 -12.36
CA MET A 13 -10.09 -8.20 -11.32
C MET A 13 -11.25 -7.28 -11.71
N PRO A 14 -12.51 -7.65 -11.41
CA PRO A 14 -13.67 -6.82 -11.74
C PRO A 14 -13.63 -5.42 -11.09
N ASN A 15 -14.18 -4.43 -11.80
CA ASN A 15 -14.23 -3.03 -11.34
C ASN A 15 -15.03 -2.82 -10.05
N ARG A 16 -15.85 -3.78 -9.62
CA ARG A 16 -16.56 -3.71 -8.33
C ARG A 16 -15.61 -3.64 -7.14
N PHE A 17 -14.37 -4.14 -7.28
CA PHE A 17 -13.35 -4.15 -6.22
C PHE A 17 -12.50 -2.87 -6.17
N ARG A 18 -12.95 -1.78 -6.81
CA ARG A 18 -12.17 -0.51 -6.86
C ARG A 18 -11.97 0.11 -5.49
N ALA A 19 -12.95 0.02 -4.59
CA ALA A 19 -12.85 0.59 -3.24
C ALA A 19 -11.78 -0.16 -2.43
N GLU A 20 -11.81 -1.50 -2.47
CA GLU A 20 -10.86 -2.38 -1.81
C GLU A 20 -9.46 -2.23 -2.40
N ALA A 21 -9.34 -2.13 -3.73
CA ALA A 21 -8.06 -1.87 -4.39
C ALA A 21 -7.47 -0.50 -3.99
N ALA A 22 -8.32 0.52 -3.81
CA ALA A 22 -7.88 1.83 -3.34
C ALA A 22 -7.41 1.78 -1.88
N ALA A 23 -8.19 1.14 -0.99
CA ALA A 23 -7.81 0.94 0.41
C ALA A 23 -6.50 0.15 0.54
N THR A 24 -6.37 -0.94 -0.22
CA THR A 24 -5.15 -1.77 -0.25
C THR A 24 -3.96 -0.98 -0.79
N SER A 25 -4.17 -0.12 -1.79
CA SER A 25 -3.09 0.73 -2.32
C SER A 25 -2.55 1.67 -1.24
N VAL A 26 -3.43 2.34 -0.49
CA VAL A 26 -3.03 3.24 0.62
C VAL A 26 -2.33 2.44 1.73
N TYR A 27 -2.86 1.26 2.07
CA TYR A 27 -2.26 0.37 3.05
C TYR A 27 -0.82 -0.01 2.71
N ILE A 28 -0.56 -0.39 1.45
CA ILE A 28 0.76 -0.72 0.93
C ILE A 28 1.67 0.51 0.98
N ILE A 29 1.23 1.65 0.43
CA ILE A 29 2.03 2.89 0.39
C ILE A 29 2.49 3.30 1.79
N ASN A 30 1.61 3.19 2.79
CA ASN A 30 1.95 3.56 4.16
C ASN A 30 2.97 2.61 4.82
N ARG A 31 3.14 1.39 4.29
CA ARG A 31 4.03 0.35 4.84
C ARG A 31 5.26 0.08 3.98
N CYS A 32 5.39 0.74 2.84
CA CYS A 32 6.61 0.73 2.04
C CYS A 32 7.55 1.86 2.47
N PRO A 33 8.87 1.62 2.49
CA PRO A 33 9.84 2.68 2.72
C PRO A 33 9.78 3.68 1.56
N THR A 34 10.02 4.96 1.87
CA THR A 34 10.08 6.01 0.84
C THR A 34 11.39 6.78 0.96
N LYS A 35 11.96 7.19 -0.18
CA LYS A 35 13.24 7.92 -0.22
C LYS A 35 13.24 9.19 0.64
N LYS A 36 12.08 9.84 0.80
CA LYS A 36 11.95 11.09 1.57
C LYS A 36 12.04 10.87 3.08
N LEU A 37 11.82 9.64 3.56
CA LEU A 37 11.68 9.34 4.99
C LEU A 37 12.88 8.58 5.57
N LEU A 38 14.03 8.57 4.89
CA LEU A 38 15.31 8.02 5.39
C LEU A 38 15.13 6.65 6.08
N ASP A 39 14.81 5.63 5.27
CA ASP A 39 14.58 4.24 5.68
C ASP A 39 13.40 3.99 6.63
N LYS A 40 12.50 4.97 6.77
CA LYS A 40 11.20 4.80 7.43
C LYS A 40 10.05 4.69 6.44
N THR A 41 9.04 3.95 6.85
CA THR A 41 7.71 3.94 6.24
C THR A 41 6.89 5.14 6.73
N PRO A 42 5.92 5.65 5.95
CA PRO A 42 5.00 6.68 6.43
C PRO A 42 4.27 6.29 7.73
N TYR A 43 3.94 5.00 7.88
CA TYR A 43 3.34 4.47 9.10
C TYR A 43 4.28 4.59 10.32
N GLU A 44 5.56 4.22 10.19
CA GLU A 44 6.56 4.42 11.25
C GLU A 44 6.75 5.90 11.58
N ALA A 45 6.81 6.76 10.57
CA ALA A 45 6.99 8.19 10.77
C ALA A 45 5.81 8.82 11.52
N TRP A 46 4.59 8.34 11.29
CA TRP A 46 3.38 8.84 11.94
C TRP A 46 3.15 8.26 13.33
N THR A 47 3.39 6.96 13.51
CA THR A 47 2.99 6.23 14.73
C THR A 47 4.15 5.94 15.68
N GLY A 48 5.40 6.05 15.21
CA GLY A 48 6.59 5.59 15.93
C GLY A 48 6.75 4.06 15.98
N VAL A 49 5.83 3.29 15.38
CA VAL A 49 5.80 1.82 15.44
C VAL A 49 6.16 1.20 14.09
N LYS A 50 7.01 0.17 14.09
CA LYS A 50 7.30 -0.63 12.89
C LYS A 50 6.05 -1.40 12.42
N PRO A 51 5.62 -1.30 11.15
CA PRO A 51 4.48 -2.06 10.67
C PRO A 51 4.82 -3.54 10.56
N SER A 52 3.88 -4.40 10.90
CA SER A 52 3.95 -5.81 10.52
C SER A 52 3.70 -5.94 9.02
N VAL A 53 4.66 -6.56 8.31
CA VAL A 53 4.62 -6.79 6.86
C VAL A 53 4.80 -8.27 6.49
N GLY A 54 4.81 -9.17 7.47
CA GLY A 54 5.05 -10.60 7.26
C GLY A 54 3.99 -11.34 6.44
N HIS A 55 2.85 -10.70 6.16
CA HIS A 55 1.78 -11.23 5.31
C HIS A 55 1.99 -10.95 3.81
N PHE A 56 3.00 -10.16 3.42
CA PHE A 56 3.32 -9.87 2.01
C PHE A 56 4.25 -10.91 1.36
N LYS A 57 4.16 -12.18 1.76
CA LYS A 57 4.99 -13.27 1.19
C LYS A 57 4.55 -13.66 -0.21
#